data_AF-A0A7G8FR59-F1
#
_entry.id   AF-A0A7G8FR59-F1
#
_cell.length_a   1.000
_cell.length_b   1.000
_cell.length_c   1.000
_cell.angle_alpha   90.00
_cell.angle_beta   90.00
_cell.angle_gamma   90.00
#
_symmetry.space_group_name_H-M   'P 1'
#
loop_
_entity.id
_entity.type
_entity.pdbx_description
1 polymer ?
#
loop_
_entity_poly.entity_id
_entity_poly.type
_entity_poly.pdbx_seq_one_letter_code
_entity_poly.pdbx_strand_id
1 'polypeptide(L)'
;MRITRNLITGGAGFLGSHLTDRLMNAGEEVICLDNYFTGRKSNIEQWIGHPRFELIRHDVTEPIRLEVDRIWHLACPASPVHYQFNPIKTAKTSFLGTYNMLGLARRVGARLLLASTSEVYGDPEVHPQPESYRGCVNTIGIRSCYDEGKRIAETLCFDYQRMHGTEIRVMRIFNTYGPRMLPDDGRVVSNFIVQALQGQPLTLYGDGSQTRSFCYVDDLVEGMIRLMNGNHTGPINIGNPGEFTIRQLAELVRDRINPKLELITKPLPQDDPLQRQPIIDLARQELGWEPKIALQDGLESTIDWFRQITGGVDA
;
A
#
# COMPACT_ATOMS: atom_id res chain seq x y z
N MET A 1 -27.37 9.61 15.00
CA MET A 1 -26.46 9.96 13.89
C MET A 1 -26.46 8.80 12.90
N ARG A 2 -26.48 9.06 11.60
CA ARG A 2 -26.36 8.00 10.58
C ARG A 2 -24.96 7.39 10.70
N ILE A 3 -24.88 6.08 10.94
CA ILE A 3 -23.60 5.36 10.97
C ILE A 3 -23.08 5.28 9.53
N THR A 4 -21.83 5.67 9.30
CA THR A 4 -21.18 5.56 7.99
C THR A 4 -20.78 4.11 7.72
N ARG A 5 -21.17 3.60 6.54
CA ARG A 5 -20.86 2.24 6.09
C ARG A 5 -19.71 2.26 5.09
N ASN A 6 -18.64 1.56 5.43
CA ASN A 6 -17.38 1.53 4.69
C ASN A 6 -17.17 0.17 4.04
N LEU A 7 -17.04 0.12 2.72
CA LEU A 7 -16.52 -1.06 2.02
C LEU A 7 -15.00 -0.94 1.88
N ILE A 8 -14.24 -1.90 2.38
CA ILE A 8 -12.79 -1.98 2.18
C ILE A 8 -12.49 -3.20 1.32
N THR A 9 -12.17 -2.97 0.03
CA THR A 9 -11.69 -4.07 -0.83
C THR A 9 -10.21 -4.30 -0.57
N GLY A 10 -9.76 -5.54 -0.41
CA GLY A 10 -8.40 -5.83 0.05
C GLY A 10 -8.23 -5.58 1.56
N GLY A 11 -9.33 -5.61 2.31
CA GLY A 11 -9.36 -5.29 3.74
C GLY A 11 -8.59 -6.26 4.63
N ALA A 12 -8.31 -7.48 4.15
CA ALA A 12 -7.50 -8.45 4.90
C ALA A 12 -6.00 -8.37 4.54
N GLY A 13 -5.61 -7.44 3.67
CA GLY A 13 -4.21 -7.13 3.37
C GLY A 13 -3.53 -6.27 4.43
N PHE A 14 -2.25 -5.96 4.21
CA PHE A 14 -1.44 -5.11 5.10
C PHE A 14 -2.15 -3.78 5.41
N LEU A 15 -2.25 -2.87 4.44
CA LEU A 15 -2.85 -1.54 4.66
C LEU A 15 -4.35 -1.61 5.01
N GLY A 16 -5.08 -2.52 4.35
CA GLY A 16 -6.53 -2.67 4.54
C GLY A 16 -6.91 -3.06 5.97
N SER A 17 -6.09 -3.89 6.63
CA SER A 17 -6.36 -4.30 8.02
C SER A 17 -6.10 -3.19 9.03
N HIS A 18 -5.07 -2.36 8.82
CA HIS A 18 -4.82 -1.18 9.65
C HIS A 18 -5.92 -0.13 9.46
N LEU A 19 -6.39 0.08 8.22
CA LEU A 19 -7.54 0.94 7.96
C LEU A 19 -8.81 0.39 8.63
N THR A 20 -9.02 -0.92 8.59
CA THR A 20 -10.13 -1.60 9.27
C THR A 20 -10.09 -1.28 10.77
N ASP A 21 -8.94 -1.46 11.43
CA ASP A 21 -8.80 -1.14 12.86
C ASP A 21 -9.15 0.32 13.16
N ARG A 22 -8.65 1.26 12.34
CA ARG A 22 -8.90 2.69 12.53
C ARG A 22 -10.39 3.05 12.41
N LEU A 23 -11.10 2.49 11.43
CA LEU A 23 -12.52 2.75 11.22
C LEU A 23 -13.39 2.06 12.29
N MET A 24 -13.05 0.84 12.67
CA MET A 24 -13.74 0.10 13.74
C MET A 24 -13.59 0.80 15.09
N ASN A 25 -12.39 1.28 15.42
CA ASN A 25 -12.13 2.04 16.65
C ASN A 25 -12.82 3.42 16.66
N ALA A 26 -13.07 4.01 15.49
CA ALA A 26 -13.90 5.21 15.34
C ALA A 26 -15.41 4.91 15.49
N GLY A 27 -15.80 3.65 15.65
CA GLY A 27 -17.18 3.22 15.75
C GLY A 27 -17.94 3.25 14.42
N GLU A 28 -17.25 3.28 13.28
CA GLU A 28 -17.91 3.17 11.98
C GLU A 28 -18.31 1.71 11.67
N GLU A 29 -19.14 1.50 10.65
CA GLU A 29 -19.47 0.17 10.14
C GLU A 29 -18.53 -0.18 8.99
N VAL A 30 -17.98 -1.40 9.02
CA VAL A 30 -16.98 -1.87 8.06
C VAL A 30 -17.39 -3.19 7.45
N ILE A 31 -17.44 -3.21 6.12
CA ILE A 31 -17.54 -4.40 5.29
C ILE A 31 -16.16 -4.65 4.69
N CYS A 32 -15.46 -5.67 5.17
CA CYS A 32 -14.20 -6.14 4.60
C CYS A 32 -14.47 -7.09 3.44
N LEU A 33 -13.97 -6.76 2.24
CA LEU A 33 -14.09 -7.59 1.05
C LEU A 33 -12.71 -8.06 0.59
N ASP A 34 -12.47 -9.36 0.57
CA ASP A 34 -11.15 -9.92 0.21
C ASP A 34 -11.27 -11.34 -0.38
N ASN A 35 -10.39 -11.70 -1.31
CA ASN A 35 -10.33 -13.06 -1.87
C ASN A 35 -9.23 -13.93 -1.22
N TYR A 36 -8.42 -13.35 -0.32
CA TYR A 36 -7.25 -13.94 0.33
C TYR A 36 -6.12 -14.35 -0.60
N PHE A 37 -5.99 -13.71 -1.78
CA PHE A 37 -4.85 -13.99 -2.66
C PHE A 37 -3.52 -13.64 -2.01
N THR A 38 -3.44 -12.47 -1.35
CA THR A 38 -2.29 -12.06 -0.52
C THR A 38 -2.69 -11.59 0.89
N GLY A 39 -3.98 -11.31 1.12
CA GLY A 39 -4.50 -11.03 2.45
C GLY A 39 -4.60 -12.28 3.32
N ARG A 40 -4.68 -12.09 4.64
CA ARG A 40 -4.84 -13.17 5.63
C ARG A 40 -5.99 -12.88 6.57
N LYS A 41 -6.81 -13.89 6.85
CA LYS A 41 -7.92 -13.76 7.81
C LYS A 41 -7.45 -13.31 9.20
N SER A 42 -6.26 -13.74 9.63
CA SER A 42 -5.66 -13.36 10.91
C SER A 42 -5.41 -11.85 11.05
N ASN A 43 -5.35 -11.09 9.95
CA ASN A 43 -5.15 -9.64 10.03
C ASN A 43 -6.39 -8.88 10.53
N ILE A 44 -7.57 -9.52 10.48
CA ILE A 44 -8.88 -8.92 10.79
C ILE A 44 -9.68 -9.78 11.78
N GLU A 45 -9.08 -10.84 12.33
CA GLU A 45 -9.79 -11.85 13.13
C GLU A 45 -10.42 -11.27 14.39
N GLN A 46 -9.78 -10.25 14.97
CA GLN A 46 -10.24 -9.52 16.16
C GLN A 46 -11.62 -8.87 15.98
N TRP A 47 -12.04 -8.59 14.75
CA TRP A 47 -13.32 -7.95 14.46
C TRP A 47 -14.43 -8.93 14.08
N ILE A 48 -14.09 -10.20 13.84
CA ILE A 48 -15.07 -11.20 13.42
C ILE A 48 -16.07 -11.44 14.56
N GLY A 49 -17.36 -11.24 14.25
CA GLY A 49 -18.46 -11.35 15.22
C GLY A 49 -18.85 -10.01 15.86
N HIS A 50 -18.10 -8.92 15.63
CA HIS A 50 -18.50 -7.59 16.05
C HIS A 50 -19.72 -7.11 15.23
N PRO A 51 -20.76 -6.52 15.85
CA PRO A 51 -22.01 -6.15 15.15
C PRO A 51 -21.88 -5.08 14.07
N ARG A 52 -20.73 -4.39 14.02
CA ARG A 52 -20.39 -3.38 12.99
C ARG A 52 -19.36 -3.86 11.97
N PHE A 53 -19.01 -5.15 12.00
CA PHE A 53 -18.04 -5.73 11.08
C PHE A 53 -18.65 -6.87 10.29
N GLU A 54 -18.53 -6.81 8.96
CA GLU A 54 -18.89 -7.89 8.06
C GLU A 54 -17.68 -8.28 7.23
N LEU A 55 -17.49 -9.59 7.03
CA LEU A 55 -16.45 -10.15 6.18
C LEU A 55 -17.10 -10.87 5.00
N ILE A 56 -16.80 -10.41 3.78
CA ILE A 56 -17.26 -11.02 2.54
C ILE A 56 -16.04 -11.56 1.78
N ARG A 57 -15.98 -12.89 1.61
CA ARG A 57 -14.98 -13.50 0.73
C ARG A 57 -15.41 -13.34 -0.72
N HIS A 58 -14.80 -12.41 -1.45
CA HIS A 58 -15.20 -12.06 -2.81
C HIS A 58 -14.03 -11.51 -3.63
N ASP A 59 -14.04 -11.74 -4.93
CA ASP A 59 -13.06 -11.19 -5.87
C ASP A 59 -13.63 -9.98 -6.58
N VAL A 60 -12.95 -8.84 -6.51
CA VAL A 60 -13.41 -7.59 -7.12
C VAL A 60 -13.58 -7.67 -8.64
N THR A 61 -12.97 -8.65 -9.32
CA THR A 61 -13.22 -8.84 -10.76
C THR A 61 -14.66 -9.25 -11.06
N GLU A 62 -15.38 -9.77 -10.07
CA GLU A 62 -16.79 -10.12 -10.17
C GLU A 62 -17.68 -9.00 -9.59
N PRO A 63 -18.82 -8.67 -10.20
CA PRO A 63 -19.75 -7.68 -9.67
C PRO A 63 -20.30 -8.06 -8.28
N ILE A 64 -20.56 -7.05 -7.45
CA ILE A 64 -21.24 -7.19 -6.16
C ILE A 64 -22.20 -6.02 -5.93
N ARG A 65 -23.30 -6.26 -5.19
CA ARG A 65 -24.29 -5.24 -4.85
C ARG A 65 -24.36 -5.09 -3.34
N LEU A 66 -23.91 -3.94 -2.84
CA LEU A 66 -23.90 -3.56 -1.43
C LEU A 66 -24.40 -2.12 -1.27
N GLU A 67 -24.94 -1.77 -0.11
CA GLU A 67 -25.34 -0.41 0.21
C GLU A 67 -24.31 0.20 1.16
N VAL A 68 -23.50 1.14 0.67
CA VAL A 68 -22.38 1.73 1.42
C VAL A 68 -22.27 3.23 1.14
N ASP A 69 -21.60 3.96 2.02
CA ASP A 69 -21.39 5.40 1.89
C ASP A 69 -19.97 5.73 1.39
N ARG A 70 -18.99 4.88 1.72
CA ARG A 70 -17.58 5.02 1.34
C ARG A 70 -17.01 3.71 0.83
N ILE A 71 -16.19 3.76 -0.21
CA ILE A 71 -15.45 2.63 -0.76
C ILE A 71 -13.96 2.93 -0.69
N TRP A 72 -13.20 2.11 0.03
CA TRP A 72 -11.76 2.14 0.14
C TRP A 72 -11.20 1.04 -0.76
N HIS A 73 -10.82 1.39 -1.99
CA HIS A 73 -10.44 0.44 -3.02
C HIS A 73 -8.93 0.12 -2.99
N LEU A 74 -8.56 -0.84 -2.13
CA LEU A 74 -7.18 -1.30 -1.92
C LEU A 74 -6.86 -2.66 -2.58
N ALA A 75 -7.85 -3.35 -3.17
CA ALA A 75 -7.67 -4.69 -3.72
C ALA A 75 -6.77 -4.70 -4.97
N CYS A 76 -5.50 -5.06 -4.80
CA CYS A 76 -4.54 -5.36 -5.86
C CYS A 76 -3.29 -5.99 -5.20
N PRO A 77 -2.66 -7.05 -5.77
CA PRO A 77 -1.36 -7.50 -5.27
C PRO A 77 -0.32 -6.37 -5.42
N ALA A 78 0.42 -6.07 -4.36
CA ALA A 78 1.31 -4.90 -4.30
C ALA A 78 2.82 -5.21 -4.36
N SER A 79 3.22 -6.44 -4.03
CA SER A 79 4.62 -6.87 -4.12
C SER A 79 4.97 -7.30 -5.54
N PRO A 80 6.19 -6.97 -6.05
CA PRO A 80 6.70 -7.46 -7.33
C PRO A 80 6.58 -8.96 -7.53
N VAL A 81 6.90 -9.76 -6.51
CA VAL A 81 6.82 -11.22 -6.60
C VAL A 81 5.36 -11.65 -6.82
N HIS A 82 4.42 -11.04 -6.12
CA HIS A 82 3.00 -11.42 -6.16
C HIS A 82 2.27 -10.94 -7.41
N TYR A 83 2.53 -9.70 -7.86
CA TYR A 83 1.82 -9.19 -9.04
C TYR A 83 2.37 -9.78 -10.35
N GLN A 84 3.64 -10.22 -10.37
CA GLN A 84 4.25 -10.92 -11.51
C GLN A 84 3.93 -12.40 -11.54
N PHE A 85 3.53 -13.00 -10.41
CA PHE A 85 3.13 -14.41 -10.36
C PHE A 85 1.95 -14.72 -11.32
N ASN A 86 1.00 -13.80 -11.44
CA ASN A 86 -0.10 -13.90 -12.40
C ASN A 86 -0.43 -12.52 -12.99
N PRO A 87 0.31 -12.07 -14.01
CA PRO A 87 0.19 -10.71 -14.55
C PRO A 87 -1.18 -10.46 -15.18
N ILE A 88 -1.81 -11.48 -15.76
CA ILE A 88 -3.16 -11.40 -16.32
C ILE A 88 -4.18 -11.12 -15.21
N LYS A 89 -4.08 -11.82 -14.07
CA LYS A 89 -4.98 -11.58 -12.94
C LYS A 89 -4.73 -10.21 -12.33
N THR A 90 -3.48 -9.77 -12.18
CA THR A 90 -3.13 -8.41 -11.72
C THR A 90 -3.79 -7.33 -12.58
N ALA A 91 -3.68 -7.45 -13.91
CA ALA A 91 -4.29 -6.50 -14.84
C ALA A 91 -5.82 -6.52 -14.74
N LYS A 92 -6.44 -7.71 -14.67
CA LYS A 92 -7.89 -7.86 -14.47
C LYS A 92 -8.36 -7.24 -13.15
N THR A 93 -7.66 -7.48 -12.04
CA THR A 93 -7.99 -6.90 -10.74
C THR A 93 -7.91 -5.38 -10.78
N SER A 94 -6.89 -4.81 -11.42
CA SER A 94 -6.76 -3.35 -11.53
C SER A 94 -7.82 -2.73 -12.45
N PHE A 95 -8.12 -3.36 -13.59
CA PHE A 95 -9.11 -2.83 -14.54
C PHE A 95 -10.55 -3.19 -14.14
N LEU A 96 -10.92 -4.47 -14.15
CA LEU A 96 -12.29 -4.92 -13.87
C LEU A 96 -12.68 -4.66 -12.41
N GLY A 97 -11.74 -4.81 -11.47
CA GLY A 97 -11.98 -4.50 -10.06
C GLY A 97 -12.34 -3.04 -9.84
N THR A 98 -11.54 -2.12 -10.40
CA THR A 98 -11.84 -0.68 -10.33
C THR A 98 -13.11 -0.33 -11.09
N TYR A 99 -13.35 -0.90 -12.27
CA TYR A 99 -14.59 -0.71 -13.03
C TYR A 99 -15.83 -1.11 -12.21
N ASN A 100 -15.82 -2.29 -11.59
CA ASN A 100 -16.93 -2.78 -10.76
C ASN A 100 -17.16 -1.90 -9.53
N MET A 101 -16.09 -1.47 -8.85
CA MET A 101 -16.20 -0.62 -7.66
C MET A 101 -16.67 0.79 -7.98
N LEU A 102 -16.26 1.37 -9.10
CA LEU A 102 -16.78 2.66 -9.58
C LEU A 102 -18.25 2.55 -10.01
N GLY A 103 -18.64 1.44 -10.64
CA GLY A 103 -20.04 1.14 -10.95
C GLY A 103 -20.90 1.04 -9.69
N LEU A 104 -20.39 0.36 -8.65
CA LEU A 104 -21.03 0.32 -7.33
C LEU A 104 -21.12 1.72 -6.71
N ALA A 105 -20.02 2.47 -6.68
CA ALA A 105 -19.95 3.83 -6.12
C ALA A 105 -21.02 4.73 -6.75
N ARG A 106 -21.10 4.73 -8.09
CA ARG A 106 -22.10 5.48 -8.84
C ARG A 106 -23.53 5.05 -8.48
N ARG A 107 -23.80 3.74 -8.38
CA ARG A 107 -25.15 3.21 -8.12
C ARG A 107 -25.70 3.70 -6.78
N VAL A 108 -24.87 3.73 -5.74
CA VAL A 108 -25.29 4.03 -4.36
C VAL A 108 -24.93 5.45 -3.91
N GLY A 109 -24.27 6.24 -4.76
CA GLY A 109 -23.78 7.57 -4.41
C GLY A 109 -22.64 7.55 -3.39
N ALA A 110 -21.85 6.46 -3.33
CA ALA A 110 -20.71 6.37 -2.43
C ALA A 110 -19.50 7.13 -2.96
N ARG A 111 -18.71 7.68 -2.03
CA ARG A 111 -17.38 8.22 -2.33
C ARG A 111 -16.37 7.09 -2.41
N LEU A 112 -15.55 7.05 -3.46
CA LEU A 112 -14.54 6.01 -3.67
C LEU A 112 -13.13 6.58 -3.54
N LEU A 113 -12.28 5.97 -2.71
CA LEU A 113 -10.84 6.21 -2.70
C LEU A 113 -10.12 5.07 -3.42
N LEU A 114 -9.32 5.41 -4.42
CA LEU A 114 -8.40 4.50 -5.10
C LEU A 114 -7.02 4.56 -4.42
N ALA A 115 -6.56 3.41 -3.93
CA ALA A 115 -5.16 3.22 -3.56
C ALA A 115 -4.31 3.02 -4.83
N SER A 116 -3.89 4.13 -5.43
CA SER A 116 -2.90 4.16 -6.51
C SER A 116 -1.49 3.98 -5.93
N THR A 117 -0.46 4.21 -6.74
CA THR A 117 0.93 3.86 -6.42
C THR A 117 1.89 4.86 -7.04
N SER A 118 3.05 5.00 -6.43
CA SER A 118 4.19 5.69 -7.03
C SER A 118 4.74 5.01 -8.30
N GLU A 119 4.43 3.73 -8.55
CA GLU A 119 4.81 3.04 -9.80
C GLU A 119 4.17 3.66 -11.06
N VAL A 120 3.11 4.48 -10.92
CA VAL A 120 2.55 5.22 -12.08
C VAL A 120 3.53 6.22 -12.68
N TYR A 121 4.57 6.59 -11.91
CA TYR A 121 5.69 7.41 -12.37
C TYR A 121 6.77 6.61 -13.10
N GLY A 122 6.80 5.27 -12.94
CA GLY A 122 7.76 4.36 -13.58
C GLY A 122 9.21 4.57 -13.13
N ASP A 123 10.11 4.71 -14.11
CA ASP A 123 11.50 5.12 -13.92
C ASP A 123 11.62 6.63 -14.20
N PRO A 124 11.44 7.48 -13.17
CA PRO A 124 11.17 8.89 -13.38
C PRO A 124 12.42 9.64 -13.87
N GLU A 125 12.22 10.49 -14.88
CA GLU A 125 13.25 11.41 -15.39
C GLU A 125 13.36 12.70 -14.55
N VAL A 126 12.58 12.80 -13.46
CA VAL A 126 12.48 13.96 -12.56
C VAL A 126 12.55 13.48 -11.11
N HIS A 127 13.32 14.20 -10.28
CA HIS A 127 13.48 13.90 -8.86
C HIS A 127 13.50 15.19 -8.01
N PRO A 128 12.73 15.29 -6.90
CA PRO A 128 11.67 14.37 -6.45
C PRO A 128 10.45 14.36 -7.39
N GLN A 129 9.51 13.43 -7.19
CA GLN A 129 8.35 13.24 -8.08
C GLN A 129 7.13 14.08 -7.64
N PRO A 130 6.73 15.12 -8.39
CA PRO A 130 5.45 15.83 -8.18
C PRO A 130 4.25 15.06 -8.75
N GLU A 131 3.06 15.33 -8.24
CA GLU A 131 1.80 14.80 -8.76
C GLU A 131 1.53 15.16 -10.23
N SER A 132 2.09 16.28 -10.70
CA SER A 132 1.97 16.75 -12.08
C SER A 132 2.79 15.95 -13.08
N TYR A 133 3.77 15.15 -12.63
CA TYR A 133 4.58 14.32 -13.52
C TYR A 133 3.77 13.18 -14.12
N ARG A 134 3.90 12.97 -15.44
CA ARG A 134 3.10 11.99 -16.20
C ARG A 134 3.61 10.55 -16.07
N GLY A 135 4.86 10.38 -15.61
CA GLY A 135 5.53 9.09 -15.54
C GLY A 135 6.26 8.69 -16.82
N CYS A 136 7.30 7.88 -16.66
CA CYS A 136 8.03 7.20 -17.72
C CYS A 136 7.91 5.69 -17.48
N VAL A 137 6.87 5.08 -18.08
CA VAL A 137 6.47 3.69 -17.83
C VAL A 137 6.57 2.89 -19.11
N ASN A 138 7.18 1.71 -19.02
CA ASN A 138 7.22 0.75 -20.12
C ASN A 138 5.89 -0.02 -20.18
N THR A 139 5.29 -0.11 -21.36
CA THR A 139 3.99 -0.78 -21.56
C THR A 139 4.08 -2.29 -21.78
N ILE A 140 5.29 -2.81 -22.07
CA ILE A 140 5.52 -4.23 -22.40
C ILE A 140 6.48 -4.94 -21.43
N GLY A 141 7.04 -4.21 -20.46
CA GLY A 141 7.92 -4.79 -19.44
C GLY A 141 7.18 -5.75 -18.50
N ILE A 142 7.93 -6.59 -17.78
CA ILE A 142 7.36 -7.61 -16.86
C ILE A 142 6.53 -7.00 -15.72
N ARG A 143 6.77 -5.73 -15.39
CA ARG A 143 6.06 -4.97 -14.34
C ARG A 143 4.80 -4.28 -14.84
N SER A 144 4.63 -4.13 -16.15
CA SER A 144 3.55 -3.33 -16.77
C SER A 144 2.15 -3.77 -16.35
N CYS A 145 1.94 -5.04 -16.04
CA CYS A 145 0.65 -5.54 -15.56
C CYS A 145 0.13 -4.82 -14.31
N TYR A 146 1.04 -4.36 -13.44
CA TYR A 146 0.73 -3.56 -12.26
C TYR A 146 0.78 -2.07 -12.60
N ASP A 147 1.84 -1.61 -13.26
CA ASP A 147 2.08 -0.19 -13.52
C ASP A 147 1.00 0.42 -14.42
N GLU A 148 0.76 -0.18 -15.59
CA GLU A 148 -0.32 0.24 -16.50
C GLU A 148 -1.69 -0.09 -15.91
N GLY A 149 -1.81 -1.18 -15.14
CA GLY A 149 -3.03 -1.52 -14.41
C GLY A 149 -3.47 -0.41 -13.46
N LYS A 150 -2.53 0.19 -12.72
CA LYS A 150 -2.81 1.31 -11.80
C LYS A 150 -3.04 2.62 -12.56
N ARG A 151 -2.33 2.86 -13.67
CA ARG A 151 -2.57 4.03 -14.54
C ARG A 151 -3.96 4.03 -15.14
N ILE A 152 -4.44 2.89 -15.68
CA ILE A 152 -5.82 2.81 -16.20
C ILE A 152 -6.86 2.95 -15.07
N ALA A 153 -6.58 2.46 -13.86
CA ALA A 153 -7.46 2.64 -12.71
C ALA A 153 -7.64 4.13 -12.33
N GLU A 154 -6.56 4.94 -12.37
CA GLU A 154 -6.67 6.40 -12.19
C GLU A 154 -7.56 7.02 -13.29
N THR A 155 -7.30 6.67 -14.56
CA THR A 155 -8.10 7.15 -15.70
C THR A 155 -9.59 6.85 -15.52
N LEU A 156 -9.93 5.62 -15.15
CA LEU A 156 -11.33 5.22 -14.89
C LEU A 156 -11.96 6.07 -13.78
N CYS A 157 -11.26 6.34 -12.69
CA CYS A 157 -11.79 7.17 -11.61
C CYS A 157 -12.17 8.55 -12.14
N PHE A 158 -11.24 9.23 -12.84
CA PHE A 158 -11.48 10.57 -13.37
C PHE A 158 -12.54 10.60 -14.47
N ASP A 159 -12.66 9.54 -15.28
CA ASP A 159 -13.74 9.41 -16.27
C ASP A 159 -15.11 9.28 -15.59
N TYR A 160 -15.23 8.46 -14.55
CA TYR A 160 -16.47 8.34 -13.77
C TYR A 160 -16.84 9.66 -13.09
N GLN A 161 -15.87 10.42 -12.59
CA GLN A 161 -16.13 11.76 -12.05
C GLN A 161 -16.65 12.70 -13.15
N ARG A 162 -15.96 12.81 -14.29
CA ARG A 162 -16.35 13.72 -15.39
C ARG A 162 -17.71 13.37 -15.99
N MET A 163 -17.98 12.08 -16.19
CA MET A 163 -19.17 11.60 -16.90
C MET A 163 -20.39 11.41 -16.00
N HIS A 164 -20.17 11.11 -14.73
CA HIS A 164 -21.25 10.69 -13.82
C HIS A 164 -21.26 11.43 -12.48
N GLY A 165 -20.32 12.35 -12.24
CA GLY A 165 -20.23 13.08 -10.98
C GLY A 165 -19.87 12.20 -9.78
N THR A 166 -19.36 10.98 -10.01
CA THR A 166 -18.94 10.09 -8.92
C THR A 166 -17.87 10.77 -8.08
N GLU A 167 -18.06 10.81 -6.76
CA GLU A 167 -17.06 11.36 -5.86
C GLU A 167 -15.88 10.39 -5.73
N ILE A 168 -14.70 10.81 -6.21
CA ILE A 168 -13.49 10.00 -6.17
C ILE A 168 -12.41 10.66 -5.31
N ARG A 169 -11.48 9.85 -4.81
CA ARG A 169 -10.23 10.26 -4.17
C ARG A 169 -9.10 9.39 -4.73
N VAL A 170 -8.04 10.00 -5.26
CA VAL A 170 -6.90 9.24 -5.81
C VAL A 170 -5.65 9.50 -4.96
N MET A 171 -5.14 8.43 -4.34
CA MET A 171 -3.98 8.47 -3.45
C MET A 171 -2.82 7.74 -4.12
N ARG A 172 -1.72 8.42 -4.44
CA ARG A 172 -0.50 7.78 -4.94
C ARG A 172 0.39 7.40 -3.77
N ILE A 173 0.40 6.12 -3.44
CA ILE A 173 1.09 5.57 -2.28
C ILE A 173 2.56 5.32 -2.61
N PHE A 174 3.45 5.87 -1.80
CA PHE A 174 4.88 5.55 -1.83
C PHE A 174 5.20 4.40 -0.87
N ASN A 175 6.43 3.89 -0.93
CA ASN A 175 6.89 2.74 -0.15
C ASN A 175 6.48 2.86 1.32
N THR A 176 5.65 1.92 1.74
CA THR A 176 5.08 1.88 3.10
C THR A 176 5.46 0.57 3.78
N TYR A 177 5.77 0.65 5.06
CA TYR A 177 6.17 -0.49 5.89
C TYR A 177 5.47 -0.46 7.26
N GLY A 178 5.45 -1.61 7.93
CA GLY A 178 4.81 -1.75 9.24
C GLY A 178 4.43 -3.19 9.58
N PRO A 179 3.81 -3.41 10.75
CA PRO A 179 3.22 -4.69 11.13
C PRO A 179 2.21 -5.21 10.09
N ARG A 180 2.01 -6.53 10.01
CA ARG A 180 1.14 -7.26 9.05
C ARG A 180 1.60 -7.26 7.58
N MET A 181 2.81 -6.76 7.28
CA MET A 181 3.48 -7.10 6.03
C MET A 181 3.73 -8.62 5.94
N LEU A 182 3.73 -9.16 4.73
CA LEU A 182 4.06 -10.58 4.52
C LEU A 182 5.58 -10.79 4.70
N PRO A 183 6.03 -11.89 5.35
CA PRO A 183 7.46 -12.20 5.46
C PRO A 183 8.13 -12.42 4.10
N ASP A 184 7.41 -13.02 3.16
CA ASP A 184 7.80 -13.30 1.78
C ASP A 184 7.38 -12.19 0.80
N ASP A 185 7.09 -10.99 1.32
CA ASP A 185 6.66 -9.84 0.52
C ASP A 185 7.73 -9.38 -0.49
N GLY A 186 9.00 -9.75 -0.32
CA GLY A 186 10.06 -9.46 -1.29
C GLY A 186 10.53 -8.01 -1.33
N ARG A 187 9.89 -7.08 -0.61
CA ARG A 187 10.39 -5.71 -0.43
C ARG A 187 11.54 -5.66 0.59
N VAL A 188 12.35 -4.61 0.49
CA VAL A 188 13.64 -4.53 1.20
C VAL A 188 13.53 -4.55 2.73
N VAL A 189 12.54 -3.86 3.31
CA VAL A 189 12.35 -3.80 4.77
C VAL A 189 12.03 -5.19 5.34
N SER A 190 11.06 -5.91 4.76
CA SER A 190 10.70 -7.27 5.19
C SER A 190 11.85 -8.24 4.97
N ASN A 191 12.53 -8.18 3.83
CA ASN A 191 13.64 -9.08 3.53
C ASN A 191 14.78 -8.94 4.55
N PHE A 192 15.21 -7.71 4.89
CA PHE A 192 16.27 -7.53 5.88
C PHE A 192 15.86 -8.00 7.27
N ILE A 193 14.63 -7.71 7.71
CA ILE A 193 14.16 -8.14 9.03
C ILE A 193 14.10 -9.67 9.08
N VAL A 194 13.53 -10.32 8.07
CA VAL A 194 13.42 -11.79 8.02
C VAL A 194 14.79 -12.45 7.93
N GLN A 195 15.70 -11.95 7.07
CA GLN A 195 17.09 -12.44 6.99
C GLN A 195 17.77 -12.34 8.36
N ALA A 196 17.65 -11.18 9.01
CA ALA A 196 18.26 -10.95 10.31
C ALA A 196 17.70 -11.87 11.40
N LEU A 197 16.38 -12.03 11.48
CA LEU A 197 15.73 -12.91 12.45
C LEU A 197 16.05 -14.40 12.22
N GLN A 198 16.36 -14.80 10.99
CA GLN A 198 16.79 -16.16 10.64
C GLN A 198 18.30 -16.38 10.74
N GLY A 199 19.05 -15.39 11.25
CA GLY A 199 20.51 -15.47 11.35
C GLY A 199 21.23 -15.50 10.00
N GLN A 200 20.57 -15.07 8.92
CA GLN A 200 21.15 -15.03 7.57
C GLN A 200 21.86 -13.69 7.32
N PRO A 201 22.89 -13.66 6.44
CA PRO A 201 23.49 -12.41 6.00
C PRO A 201 22.47 -11.49 5.31
N LEU A 202 22.56 -10.18 5.54
CA LEU A 202 21.70 -9.21 4.89
C LEU A 202 22.21 -8.92 3.48
N THR A 203 21.34 -9.09 2.49
CA THR A 203 21.71 -8.99 1.08
C THR A 203 21.48 -7.60 0.51
N LEU A 204 22.56 -6.84 0.32
CA LEU A 204 22.56 -5.58 -0.42
C LEU A 204 22.63 -5.86 -1.92
N TYR A 205 21.71 -5.32 -2.71
CA TYR A 205 21.84 -5.30 -4.16
C TYR A 205 22.59 -4.03 -4.58
N GLY A 206 23.72 -4.17 -5.29
CA GLY A 206 24.69 -3.10 -5.50
C GLY A 206 25.54 -2.83 -4.26
N ASP A 207 26.00 -1.59 -4.10
CA ASP A 207 26.80 -1.14 -2.94
C ASP A 207 25.95 -0.60 -1.78
N GLY A 208 24.62 -0.52 -1.98
CA GLY A 208 23.66 -0.01 -0.99
C GLY A 208 23.57 1.52 -0.94
N SER A 209 24.19 2.25 -1.88
CA SER A 209 24.16 3.72 -1.94
C SER A 209 22.84 4.29 -2.46
N GLN A 210 22.04 3.48 -3.15
CA GLN A 210 20.73 3.87 -3.66
C GLN A 210 19.79 4.26 -2.50
N THR A 211 18.99 5.29 -2.72
CA THR A 211 18.09 5.85 -1.71
C THR A 211 16.65 5.40 -1.92
N ARG A 212 15.92 5.29 -0.81
CA ARG A 212 14.47 5.07 -0.79
C ARG A 212 13.83 5.89 0.32
N SER A 213 12.64 6.38 0.06
CA SER A 213 11.71 6.86 1.09
C SER A 213 10.95 5.70 1.74
N PHE A 214 10.69 5.76 3.05
CA PHE A 214 9.84 4.79 3.75
C PHE A 214 8.82 5.51 4.64
N CYS A 215 7.53 5.29 4.37
CA CYS A 215 6.42 5.80 5.18
C CYS A 215 5.94 4.72 6.15
N TYR A 216 5.77 5.05 7.43
CA TYR A 216 5.19 4.11 8.37
C TYR A 216 3.67 3.99 8.14
N VAL A 217 3.12 2.79 8.36
CA VAL A 217 1.73 2.47 8.04
C VAL A 217 0.70 3.40 8.70
N ASP A 218 0.92 3.81 9.95
CA ASP A 218 -0.03 4.67 10.66
C ASP A 218 -0.12 6.07 10.04
N ASP A 219 1.02 6.62 9.62
CA ASP A 219 1.09 7.90 8.90
C ASP A 219 0.36 7.78 7.55
N LEU A 220 0.58 6.68 6.81
CA LEU A 220 -0.11 6.44 5.54
C LEU A 220 -1.63 6.34 5.73
N VAL A 221 -2.10 5.56 6.71
CA VAL A 221 -3.54 5.37 6.98
C VAL A 221 -4.17 6.68 7.43
N GLU A 222 -3.47 7.49 8.22
CA GLU A 222 -3.92 8.85 8.56
C GLU A 222 -4.09 9.73 7.31
N GLY A 223 -3.13 9.71 6.38
CA GLY A 223 -3.24 10.42 5.10
C GLY A 223 -4.42 9.95 4.26
N MET A 224 -4.65 8.63 4.24
CA MET A 224 -5.79 8.01 3.54
C MET A 224 -7.13 8.46 4.10
N ILE A 225 -7.29 8.47 5.42
CA ILE A 225 -8.52 8.90 6.11
C ILE A 225 -8.78 10.38 5.85
N ARG A 226 -7.75 11.23 5.94
CA ARG A 226 -7.87 12.66 5.65
C ARG A 226 -8.27 12.93 4.22
N LEU A 227 -7.68 12.23 3.25
CA LEU A 227 -8.03 12.38 1.84
C LEU A 227 -9.48 11.94 1.57
N MET A 228 -9.92 10.81 2.13
CA MET A 228 -11.31 10.36 2.01
C MET A 228 -12.29 11.42 2.51
N ASN A 229 -11.99 12.02 3.66
CA ASN A 229 -12.88 12.97 4.32
C ASN A 229 -12.75 14.41 3.80
N GLY A 230 -11.63 14.75 3.17
CA GLY A 230 -11.37 16.07 2.58
C GLY A 230 -12.11 16.30 1.25
N ASN A 231 -11.93 17.49 0.69
CA ASN A 231 -12.60 17.93 -0.54
C ASN A 231 -11.75 17.72 -1.81
N HIS A 232 -10.43 17.56 -1.66
CA HIS A 232 -9.53 17.41 -2.79
C HIS A 232 -9.71 16.04 -3.48
N THR A 233 -9.90 16.04 -4.80
CA THR A 233 -10.15 14.83 -5.59
C THR A 233 -8.88 13.96 -5.75
N GLY A 234 -7.71 14.59 -5.84
CA GLY A 234 -6.44 13.93 -6.17
C GLY A 234 -6.04 14.13 -7.63
N PRO A 235 -4.93 13.50 -8.08
CA PRO A 235 -4.05 12.65 -7.28
C PRO A 235 -3.33 13.43 -6.17
N ILE A 236 -3.07 12.80 -5.03
CA ILE A 236 -2.17 13.31 -3.98
C ILE A 236 -1.11 12.26 -3.66
N ASN A 237 0.16 12.65 -3.63
CA ASN A 237 1.24 11.81 -3.14
C ASN A 237 1.18 11.70 -1.62
N ILE A 238 1.18 10.48 -1.10
CA ILE A 238 1.30 10.22 0.33
C ILE A 238 2.48 9.27 0.55
N GLY A 239 3.45 9.76 1.30
CA GLY A 239 4.71 9.08 1.58
C GLY A 239 5.62 9.93 2.46
N ASN A 240 6.80 9.42 2.76
CA ASN A 240 7.79 10.15 3.55
C ASN A 240 8.86 10.76 2.64
N PRO A 241 9.08 12.08 2.62
CA PRO A 241 10.14 12.66 1.80
C PRO A 241 11.55 12.40 2.37
N GLY A 242 11.67 11.86 3.60
CA GLY A 242 12.95 11.45 4.17
C GLY A 242 13.53 10.24 3.43
N GLU A 243 14.67 10.45 2.76
CA GLU A 243 15.41 9.40 2.07
C GLU A 243 16.46 8.75 2.98
N PHE A 244 16.60 7.44 2.81
CA PHE A 244 17.62 6.63 3.47
C PHE A 244 18.31 5.75 2.43
N THR A 245 19.61 5.55 2.59
CA THR A 245 20.31 4.57 1.75
C THR A 245 19.89 3.15 2.15
N ILE A 246 19.92 2.22 1.19
CA ILE A 246 19.64 0.80 1.49
C ILE A 246 20.64 0.25 2.50
N ARG A 247 21.89 0.73 2.47
CA ARG A 247 22.91 0.41 3.48
C ARG A 247 22.51 0.89 4.88
N GLN A 248 22.08 2.14 5.03
CA GLN A 248 21.62 2.68 6.32
C GLN A 248 20.46 1.86 6.88
N LEU A 249 19.50 1.48 6.03
CA LEU A 249 18.40 0.61 6.45
C LEU A 249 18.91 -0.78 6.90
N ALA A 250 19.81 -1.39 6.15
CA ALA A 250 20.38 -2.70 6.49
C ALA A 250 21.14 -2.67 7.83
N GLU A 251 21.96 -1.63 8.05
CA GLU A 251 22.70 -1.42 9.30
C GLU A 251 21.75 -1.21 10.49
N LEU A 252 20.70 -0.39 10.34
CA LEU A 252 19.69 -0.18 11.38
C LEU A 252 18.98 -1.48 11.76
N VAL A 253 18.61 -2.31 10.78
CA VAL A 253 17.94 -3.60 11.03
C VAL A 253 18.91 -4.59 11.68
N ARG A 254 20.13 -4.69 11.15
CA ARG A 254 21.20 -5.55 11.69
C ARG A 254 21.47 -5.22 13.15
N ASP A 255 21.71 -3.95 13.47
CA ASP A 255 22.12 -3.53 14.80
C ASP A 255 21.01 -3.72 15.85
N ARG A 256 19.73 -3.69 15.44
CA ARG A 256 18.57 -3.96 16.30
C ARG A 256 18.27 -5.45 16.53
N ILE A 257 18.76 -6.33 15.66
CA ILE A 257 18.45 -7.76 15.72
C ILE A 257 19.69 -8.58 16.11
N ASN A 258 20.75 -8.48 15.32
CA ASN A 258 22.03 -9.14 15.59
C ASN A 258 23.18 -8.39 14.89
N PRO A 259 23.98 -7.59 15.62
CA PRO A 259 25.06 -6.78 15.05
C PRO A 259 26.20 -7.62 14.44
N LYS A 260 26.23 -8.94 14.66
CA LYS A 260 27.27 -9.83 14.11
C LYS A 260 26.98 -10.31 12.69
N LEU A 261 25.79 -10.06 12.16
CA LEU A 261 25.44 -10.53 10.81
C LEU A 261 26.23 -9.79 9.75
N GLU A 262 26.67 -10.54 8.75
CA GLU A 262 27.39 -9.99 7.61
C GLU A 262 26.45 -9.25 6.66
N LEU A 263 26.97 -8.18 6.03
CA LEU A 263 26.33 -7.55 4.88
C LEU A 263 27.00 -8.09 3.62
N ILE A 264 26.24 -8.78 2.77
CA ILE A 264 26.74 -9.32 1.50
C ILE A 264 26.17 -8.53 0.32
N THR A 265 26.93 -8.42 -0.76
CA THR A 265 26.51 -7.70 -1.98
C THR A 265 26.15 -8.64 -3.13
N LYS A 266 25.08 -8.34 -3.86
CA LYS A 266 24.69 -9.01 -5.12
C LYS A 266 24.48 -7.99 -6.25
N PRO A 267 24.52 -8.39 -7.53
CA PRO A 267 24.22 -7.47 -8.65
C PRO A 267 22.80 -6.89 -8.56
N LEU A 268 22.60 -5.66 -9.02
CA LEU A 268 21.28 -5.02 -9.03
C LEU A 268 20.27 -5.82 -9.88
N PRO A 269 19.01 -6.00 -9.42
CA PRO A 269 17.94 -6.53 -10.25
C PRO A 269 17.71 -5.65 -11.48
N GLN A 270 17.31 -6.28 -12.58
CA GLN A 270 16.94 -5.57 -13.80
C GLN A 270 15.69 -4.68 -13.57
N ASP A 271 15.71 -3.46 -14.09
CA ASP A 271 14.62 -2.48 -14.05
C ASP A 271 14.14 -2.07 -12.64
N ASP A 272 14.99 -2.16 -11.61
CA ASP A 272 14.67 -1.58 -10.29
C ASP A 272 14.93 -0.06 -10.31
N PRO A 273 13.91 0.80 -10.07
CA PRO A 273 14.07 2.25 -10.15
C PRO A 273 15.16 2.74 -9.21
N LEU A 274 16.11 3.55 -9.68
CA LEU A 274 17.27 3.91 -8.88
C LEU A 274 16.92 4.87 -7.74
N GLN A 275 15.94 5.75 -7.92
CA GLN A 275 15.55 6.78 -6.94
C GLN A 275 14.04 7.02 -6.96
N ARG A 276 13.46 7.19 -5.77
CA ARG A 276 12.03 7.51 -5.61
C ARG A 276 11.79 8.26 -4.31
N GLN A 277 11.32 9.49 -4.44
CA GLN A 277 11.05 10.42 -3.34
C GLN A 277 9.79 11.25 -3.66
N PRO A 278 8.77 11.23 -2.79
CA PRO A 278 7.55 12.00 -3.02
C PRO A 278 7.76 13.48 -2.75
N ILE A 279 7.22 14.35 -3.63
CA ILE A 279 6.82 15.70 -3.21
C ILE A 279 5.47 15.59 -2.52
N ILE A 280 5.34 16.13 -1.30
CA ILE A 280 4.13 16.01 -0.47
C ILE A 280 3.50 17.37 -0.11
N ASP A 281 3.85 18.43 -0.84
CA ASP A 281 3.36 19.78 -0.54
C ASP A 281 1.84 19.88 -0.65
N LEU A 282 1.24 19.18 -1.63
CA LEU A 282 -0.20 19.11 -1.78
C LEU A 282 -0.88 18.41 -0.59
N ALA A 283 -0.26 17.35 -0.05
CA ALA A 283 -0.78 16.67 1.14
C ALA A 283 -0.71 17.58 2.39
N ARG A 284 0.35 18.37 2.53
CA ARG A 284 0.46 19.37 3.61
C ARG A 284 -0.61 20.45 3.48
N GLN A 285 -0.81 20.99 2.29
CA GLN A 285 -1.73 22.10 2.04
C GLN A 285 -3.21 21.68 2.14
N GLU A 286 -3.58 20.59 1.46
CA GLU A 286 -4.99 20.20 1.30
C GLU A 286 -5.48 19.30 2.45
N LEU A 287 -4.57 18.55 3.09
CA LEU A 287 -4.93 17.59 4.13
C LEU A 287 -4.38 17.97 5.52
N GLY A 288 -3.53 19.00 5.62
CA GLY A 288 -2.78 19.30 6.84
C GLY A 288 -1.94 18.11 7.31
N TRP A 289 -1.51 17.26 6.37
CA TRP A 289 -0.88 15.97 6.64
C TRP A 289 0.61 16.01 6.32
N GLU A 290 1.39 15.38 7.21
CA GLU A 290 2.80 15.03 7.00
C GLU A 290 3.12 13.81 7.86
N PRO A 291 4.10 12.97 7.47
CA PRO A 291 4.52 11.81 8.25
C PRO A 291 5.20 12.26 9.55
N LYS A 292 4.91 11.58 10.65
CA LYS A 292 5.43 11.94 11.98
C LYS A 292 6.33 10.87 12.59
N ILE A 293 6.25 9.63 12.10
CA ILE A 293 6.96 8.50 12.68
C ILE A 293 8.29 8.34 11.95
N ALA A 294 9.38 8.46 12.72
CA ALA A 294 10.72 8.26 12.20
C ALA A 294 10.93 6.79 11.80
N LEU A 295 11.83 6.55 10.84
CA LEU A 295 12.14 5.20 10.36
C LEU A 295 12.54 4.27 11.52
N GLN A 296 13.38 4.79 12.42
CA GLN A 296 13.87 4.07 13.60
C GLN A 296 12.72 3.57 14.49
N ASP A 297 11.75 4.44 14.78
CA ASP A 297 10.64 4.11 15.69
C ASP A 297 9.69 3.10 15.06
N GLY A 298 9.32 3.32 13.79
CA GLY A 298 8.45 2.38 13.07
C GLY A 298 9.10 1.01 12.84
N LEU A 299 10.42 0.94 12.72
CA LEU A 299 11.15 -0.33 12.57
C LEU A 299 11.01 -1.21 13.81
N GLU A 300 10.93 -0.63 15.01
CA GLU A 300 10.81 -1.37 16.26
C GLU A 300 9.56 -2.25 16.28
N SER A 301 8.39 -1.62 16.12
CA SER A 301 7.11 -2.33 16.08
C SER A 301 7.02 -3.29 14.89
N THR A 302 7.69 -2.98 13.78
CA THR A 302 7.74 -3.87 12.61
C THR A 302 8.57 -5.12 12.90
N ILE A 303 9.74 -4.98 13.53
CA ILE A 303 10.60 -6.10 13.91
C ILE A 303 9.90 -6.99 14.92
N ASP A 304 9.27 -6.40 15.93
CA ASP A 304 8.56 -7.16 16.97
C ASP A 304 7.40 -7.97 16.39
N TRP A 305 6.66 -7.39 15.43
CA TRP A 305 5.66 -8.13 14.69
C TRP A 305 6.27 -9.32 13.94
N PHE A 306 7.36 -9.12 13.21
CA PHE A 306 8.02 -10.22 12.49
C PHE A 306 8.53 -11.31 13.44
N ARG A 307 9.12 -10.95 14.59
CA ARG A 307 9.52 -11.92 15.63
C ARG A 307 8.38 -12.82 16.06
N GLN A 308 7.19 -12.26 16.26
CA GLN A 308 6.01 -13.03 16.67
C GLN A 308 5.56 -14.03 15.61
N ILE A 309 5.60 -13.64 14.32
CA ILE A 309 5.06 -14.48 13.24
C ILE A 309 6.06 -15.41 12.57
N THR A 310 7.37 -15.15 12.66
CA THR A 310 8.38 -16.06 12.09
C THR A 310 8.76 -17.18 13.05
N GLY A 311 8.22 -17.17 14.28
CA GLY A 311 8.63 -18.05 15.36
C GLY A 311 10.04 -17.66 15.82
N GLY A 312 10.20 -17.30 17.09
CA GLY A 312 11.53 -17.09 17.65
C GLY A 312 12.39 -18.32 17.42
N VAL A 313 13.46 -18.18 16.63
CA VAL A 313 14.59 -19.11 16.69
C VAL A 313 15.31 -18.75 17.99
N ASP A 314 14.69 -19.10 19.12
CA ASP A 314 15.25 -19.10 20.48
C ASP A 314 14.14 -19.63 21.42
N ALA A 315 13.97 -20.95 21.44
CA ALA A 315 13.41 -21.72 22.54
C ALA A 315 14.31 -22.93 22.80
#